data_AF-A0A246TXH6-F1
#
_entry.id   AF-A0A246TXH6-F1
#
_cell.length_a   1.000
_cell.length_b   1.000
_cell.length_c   1.000
_cell.angle_alpha   90.00
_cell.angle_beta   90.00
_cell.angle_gamma   90.00
#
_symmetry.space_group_name_H-M   'P 1'
#
loop_
_entity.id
_entity.type
_entity.pdbx_description
1 polymer ?
#
loop_
_entity_poly.entity_id
_entity_poly.type
_entity_poly.pdbx_seq_one_letter_code
_entity_poly.pdbx_strand_id
1 'polypeptide(L)'
;MDVSEPVRDPDTGHMISSVVAAALCIKPRGLLTDRQARKVNALKQGSRAFAIMRGLAMRFNGILRSRRSQALDEWIDDAIDTVFTAIMLFASVLRRDIDAVKNAIELPWSNGQAEGQINRLKMLKRAMYGRAGPEMMRARMLPLNHRK
;
A
#
# COMPACT_ATOMS: atom_id res chain seq x y z
N MET A 1 -26.27 9.39 9.23
CA MET A 1 -25.53 8.72 8.13
C MET A 1 -26.02 9.35 6.84
N ASP A 2 -25.26 10.31 6.31
CA ASP A 2 -25.57 10.90 5.01
C ASP A 2 -25.27 9.84 3.95
N VAL A 3 -26.32 9.22 3.40
CA VAL A 3 -26.20 8.26 2.32
C VAL A 3 -25.95 9.08 1.06
N SER A 4 -24.69 9.53 0.89
CA SER A 4 -24.28 10.23 -0.31
C SER A 4 -24.61 9.36 -1.51
N GLU A 5 -25.33 9.94 -2.47
CA GLU A 5 -25.79 9.24 -3.66
C GLU A 5 -24.62 8.57 -4.38
N PRO A 6 -24.77 7.30 -4.82
CA PRO A 6 -23.66 6.56 -5.39
C PRO A 6 -23.17 7.20 -6.68
N VAL A 7 -21.88 7.54 -6.73
CA VAL A 7 -21.25 8.20 -7.88
C VAL A 7 -21.33 7.31 -9.13
N ARG A 8 -21.76 7.90 -10.24
CA ARG A 8 -21.91 7.23 -11.53
C ARG A 8 -20.71 7.45 -12.44
N ASP A 9 -20.44 6.45 -13.27
CA ASP A 9 -19.43 6.48 -14.32
C ASP A 9 -19.89 7.45 -15.42
N PRO A 10 -19.12 8.51 -15.74
CA PRO A 10 -19.52 9.48 -16.75
C PRO A 10 -19.63 8.89 -18.16
N ASP A 11 -18.93 7.78 -18.45
CA ASP A 11 -18.97 7.17 -19.79
C ASP A 11 -20.13 6.17 -19.95
N THR A 12 -20.64 5.59 -18.86
CA THR A 12 -21.63 4.50 -18.92
C THR A 12 -22.90 4.74 -18.11
N GLY A 13 -22.94 5.75 -17.25
CA GLY A 13 -24.06 6.05 -16.35
C GLY A 13 -24.25 5.04 -15.20
N HIS A 14 -23.53 3.92 -15.21
CA HIS A 14 -23.57 2.91 -14.16
C HIS A 14 -22.88 3.39 -12.89
N MET A 15 -23.33 2.87 -11.74
CA MET A 15 -22.67 3.13 -10.46
C MET A 15 -21.22 2.64 -10.48
N ILE A 16 -20.31 3.48 -9.99
CA ILE A 16 -18.91 3.07 -9.79
C ILE A 16 -18.87 2.17 -8.57
N SER A 17 -18.39 0.94 -8.74
CA SER A 17 -18.29 0.00 -7.63
C SER A 17 -17.26 0.47 -6.60
N SER A 18 -17.46 0.10 -5.34
CA SER A 18 -16.54 0.39 -4.23
C SER A 18 -15.13 -0.14 -4.48
N VAL A 19 -15.01 -1.32 -5.11
CA VAL A 19 -13.71 -1.92 -5.50
C VAL A 19 -12.99 -1.07 -6.53
N VAL A 20 -13.69 -0.59 -7.56
CA VAL A 20 -13.12 0.29 -8.58
C VAL A 20 -12.72 1.63 -7.96
N ALA A 21 -13.57 2.20 -7.10
CA ALA A 21 -13.25 3.43 -6.39
C ALA A 21 -11.99 3.25 -5.52
N ALA A 22 -11.90 2.19 -4.71
CA ALA A 22 -10.72 1.91 -3.89
C ALA A 22 -9.44 1.76 -4.72
N ALA A 23 -9.48 0.99 -5.82
CA ALA A 23 -8.34 0.84 -6.71
C ALA A 23 -7.92 2.18 -7.34
N LEU A 24 -8.89 3.00 -7.78
CA LEU A 24 -8.64 4.32 -8.33
C LEU A 24 -8.17 5.33 -7.26
N CYS A 25 -8.49 5.13 -5.98
CA CYS A 25 -8.06 5.98 -4.88
C CYS A 25 -6.53 5.97 -4.72
N ILE A 26 -5.90 4.80 -4.87
CA ILE A 26 -4.46 4.61 -4.68
C ILE A 26 -3.64 4.66 -5.97
N LYS A 27 -4.30 4.63 -7.14
CA LYS A 27 -3.59 4.60 -8.43
C LYS A 27 -2.97 5.98 -8.77
N PRO A 28 -1.65 6.09 -9.02
CA PRO A 28 -0.99 7.35 -9.38
C PRO A 28 -1.54 7.97 -10.68
N ARG A 29 -1.53 9.30 -10.75
CA ARG A 29 -2.07 10.05 -11.90
C ARG A 29 -1.46 9.64 -13.25
N GLY A 30 -0.13 9.47 -13.32
CA GLY A 30 0.57 9.09 -14.55
C GLY A 30 0.31 7.67 -15.05
N LEU A 31 -0.41 6.84 -14.28
CA LEU A 31 -0.78 5.47 -14.66
C LEU A 31 -2.28 5.34 -14.99
N LEU A 32 -3.04 6.42 -14.88
CA LEU A 32 -4.46 6.42 -15.22
C LEU A 32 -4.63 6.49 -16.74
N THR A 33 -5.56 5.69 -17.26
CA THR A 33 -6.11 5.94 -18.60
C THR A 33 -7.08 7.12 -18.54
N ASP A 34 -7.37 7.75 -19.68
CA ASP A 34 -8.31 8.88 -19.74
C ASP A 34 -9.69 8.53 -19.15
N ARG A 35 -10.16 7.31 -19.43
CA ARG A 35 -11.40 6.77 -18.87
C ARG A 35 -11.34 6.70 -17.33
N GLN A 36 -10.23 6.22 -16.79
CA GLN A 36 -10.02 6.15 -15.33
C GLN A 36 -9.89 7.55 -14.72
N ALA A 37 -9.25 8.49 -15.41
CA ALA A 37 -9.14 9.87 -14.97
C ALA A 37 -10.52 10.55 -14.87
N ARG A 38 -11.41 10.33 -15.85
CA ARG A 38 -12.80 10.82 -15.79
C ARG A 38 -13.56 10.24 -14.59
N LYS A 39 -13.45 8.94 -14.33
CA LYS A 39 -14.04 8.31 -13.12
C LYS A 39 -13.49 8.91 -11.83
N VAL A 40 -12.18 9.14 -11.75
CA VAL A 40 -11.55 9.80 -10.59
C VAL A 40 -12.11 11.21 -10.39
N ASN A 41 -12.31 11.97 -11.47
CA ASN A 41 -12.87 13.32 -11.39
C ASN A 41 -14.33 13.29 -10.91
N ALA A 42 -15.15 12.36 -11.44
CA ALA A 42 -16.51 12.15 -10.97
C ALA A 42 -16.55 11.77 -9.48
N LEU A 43 -15.70 10.85 -9.04
CA LEU A 43 -15.60 10.44 -7.63
C LEU A 43 -15.16 11.59 -6.71
N LYS A 44 -14.28 12.47 -7.17
CA LYS A 44 -13.86 13.66 -6.41
C LYS A 44 -14.98 14.69 -6.26
N GLN A 45 -15.81 14.85 -7.29
CA GLN A 45 -16.94 15.78 -7.26
C GLN A 45 -18.09 15.22 -6.41
N GLY A 46 -18.39 13.94 -6.54
CA GLY A 46 -19.49 13.28 -5.83
C GLY A 46 -19.17 12.84 -4.40
N SER A 47 -17.91 12.78 -3.99
CA SER A 47 -17.53 12.40 -2.63
C SER A 47 -16.33 13.19 -2.12
N ARG A 48 -16.59 14.07 -1.15
CA ARG A 48 -15.53 14.78 -0.42
C ARG A 48 -14.59 13.81 0.29
N ALA A 49 -15.13 12.72 0.83
CA ALA A 49 -14.35 11.69 1.49
C ALA A 49 -13.35 11.03 0.54
N PHE A 50 -13.79 10.67 -0.67
CA PHE A 50 -12.90 10.14 -1.71
C PHE A 50 -11.78 11.12 -2.07
N ALA A 51 -12.12 12.41 -2.21
CA ALA A 51 -11.13 13.43 -2.53
C ALA A 51 -10.04 13.55 -1.46
N ILE A 52 -10.42 13.53 -0.18
CA ILE A 52 -9.46 13.58 0.95
C ILE A 52 -8.61 12.30 0.99
N MET A 53 -9.24 11.12 0.97
CA MET A 53 -8.52 9.84 1.00
C MET A 53 -7.51 9.72 -0.14
N ARG A 54 -7.90 10.10 -1.36
CA ARG A 54 -7.01 10.10 -2.52
C ARG A 54 -5.90 11.13 -2.36
N GLY A 55 -6.18 12.30 -1.82
CA GLY A 55 -5.18 13.33 -1.53
C GLY A 55 -4.07 12.80 -0.62
N LEU A 56 -4.46 12.17 0.50
CA LEU A 56 -3.54 11.55 1.44
C LEU A 56 -2.74 10.42 0.80
N ALA A 57 -3.41 9.51 0.07
CA ALA A 57 -2.73 8.40 -0.61
C ALA A 57 -1.69 8.88 -1.63
N MET A 58 -2.01 9.92 -2.42
CA MET A 58 -1.09 10.47 -3.41
C MET A 58 0.09 11.19 -2.76
N ARG A 59 -0.13 11.97 -1.70
CA ARG A 59 0.95 12.64 -0.94
C ARG A 59 1.89 11.62 -0.32
N PHE A 60 1.35 10.60 0.36
CA PHE A 60 2.14 9.53 0.96
C PHE A 60 2.99 8.80 -0.07
N ASN A 61 2.39 8.46 -1.21
CA ASN A 61 3.09 7.79 -2.30
C ASN A 61 4.23 8.66 -2.88
N GLY A 62 4.00 9.97 -2.99
CA GLY A 62 5.03 10.93 -3.38
C GLY A 62 6.20 10.95 -2.40
N ILE A 63 5.91 10.99 -1.09
CA ILE A 63 6.93 10.95 -0.03
C ILE A 63 7.79 9.69 -0.16
N LEU A 64 7.16 8.51 -0.24
CA LEU A 64 7.86 7.22 -0.40
C LEU A 64 8.78 7.16 -1.62
N ARG A 65 8.43 7.85 -2.71
CA ARG A 65 9.22 7.87 -3.95
C ARG A 65 10.28 8.97 -4.01
N SER A 66 10.17 9.99 -3.15
CA SER A 66 11.02 11.17 -3.19
C SER A 66 12.41 10.98 -2.59
N ARG A 67 12.64 9.88 -1.84
CA ARG A 67 13.82 9.65 -0.99
C ARG A 67 14.07 10.76 0.04
N ARG A 68 13.03 11.52 0.38
CA ARG A 68 13.06 12.68 1.28
C ARG A 68 11.95 12.52 2.30
N SER A 69 12.32 12.38 3.58
CA SER A 69 11.36 12.09 4.64
C SER A 69 10.74 13.34 5.29
N GLN A 70 11.18 14.54 4.91
CA GLN A 70 10.82 15.80 5.58
C GLN A 70 9.31 16.06 5.65
N ALA A 71 8.56 15.64 4.63
CA ALA A 71 7.10 15.81 4.58
C ALA A 71 6.31 14.68 5.24
N LEU A 72 6.98 13.67 5.81
CA LEU A 72 6.33 12.50 6.42
C LEU A 72 5.62 12.87 7.72
N ASP A 73 6.27 13.66 8.59
CA ASP A 73 5.71 14.04 9.89
C ASP A 73 4.41 14.84 9.71
N GLU A 74 4.42 15.85 8.84
CA GLU A 74 3.24 16.65 8.47
C GLU A 74 2.14 15.78 7.86
N TRP A 75 2.49 14.83 6.99
CA TRP A 75 1.51 13.92 6.42
C TRP A 75 0.87 13.01 7.47
N ILE A 76 1.64 12.56 8.48
CA ILE A 76 1.12 11.74 9.58
C ILE A 76 0.14 12.56 10.43
N ASP A 77 0.46 13.80 10.76
CA ASP A 77 -0.43 14.68 11.53
C ASP A 77 -1.76 14.90 10.78
N ASP A 78 -1.68 15.27 9.49
CA ASP A 78 -2.86 15.42 8.64
C ASP A 78 -3.70 14.14 8.55
N ALA A 79 -3.06 12.97 8.55
CA ALA A 79 -3.73 11.68 8.46
C ALA A 79 -4.41 11.30 9.79
N ILE A 80 -3.80 11.62 10.93
CA ILE A 80 -4.36 11.40 12.27
C ILE A 80 -5.58 12.30 12.49
N ASP A 81 -5.52 13.56 12.05
CA ASP A 81 -6.60 14.53 12.21
C ASP A 81 -7.82 14.26 11.30
N THR A 82 -7.76 13.22 10.46
CA THR A 82 -8.90 12.85 9.63
C THR A 82 -9.99 12.11 10.38
N VAL A 83 -11.22 12.24 9.89
CA VAL A 83 -12.38 11.46 10.35
C VAL A 83 -12.35 9.98 9.95
N PHE A 84 -11.31 9.54 9.23
CA PHE A 84 -11.21 8.17 8.71
C PHE A 84 -10.43 7.29 9.67
N THR A 85 -11.14 6.55 10.53
CA THR A 85 -10.53 5.68 11.56
C THR A 85 -9.42 4.77 11.01
N ALA A 86 -9.62 4.18 9.82
CA ALA A 86 -8.63 3.30 9.22
C ALA A 86 -7.32 4.02 8.83
N ILE A 87 -7.42 5.26 8.35
CA ILE A 87 -6.26 6.09 7.98
C ILE A 87 -5.57 6.61 9.24
N MET A 88 -6.35 7.07 10.22
CA MET A 88 -5.83 7.51 11.52
C MET A 88 -5.04 6.39 12.19
N LEU A 89 -5.60 5.18 12.29
CA LEU A 89 -4.90 4.02 12.89
C LEU A 89 -3.62 3.66 12.14
N PHE A 90 -3.65 3.70 10.80
CA PHE A 90 -2.47 3.48 9.97
C PHE A 90 -1.38 4.53 10.27
N ALA A 91 -1.75 5.81 10.33
CA ALA A 91 -0.82 6.91 10.62
C ALA A 91 -0.25 6.82 12.04
N SER A 92 -1.06 6.43 13.03
CA SER A 92 -0.58 6.20 14.41
C SER A 92 0.46 5.08 14.51
N VAL A 93 0.28 4.00 13.73
CA VAL A 93 1.28 2.93 13.66
C VAL A 93 2.56 3.43 13.00
N LEU A 94 2.47 4.19 11.90
CA LEU A 94 3.64 4.79 11.27
C LEU A 94 4.38 5.76 12.18
N ARG A 95 3.66 6.54 12.99
CA ARG A 95 4.26 7.47 13.98
C ARG A 95 5.10 6.72 15.01
N ARG A 96 4.61 5.56 15.47
CA ARG A 96 5.33 4.73 16.45
C ARG A 96 6.67 4.23 15.91
N ASP A 97 6.72 3.89 14.63
CA ASP A 97 7.90 3.33 13.96
C ASP A 97 8.59 4.35 13.02
N ILE A 98 8.49 5.64 13.35
CA ILE A 98 8.86 6.75 12.45
C ILE A 98 10.30 6.63 11.91
N ASP A 99 11.26 6.27 12.76
CA ASP A 99 12.66 6.13 12.36
C ASP A 99 12.84 5.02 11.33
N ALA A 100 12.14 3.89 11.48
CA ALA A 100 12.18 2.81 10.52
C ALA A 100 11.56 3.22 9.18
N VAL A 101 10.47 4.00 9.21
CA VAL A 101 9.81 4.51 8.01
C VAL A 101 10.70 5.54 7.29
N LYS A 102 11.34 6.45 8.02
CA LYS A 102 12.30 7.42 7.46
C LYS A 102 13.48 6.71 6.81
N ASN A 103 14.06 5.73 7.50
CA ASN A 103 15.13 4.90 6.96
C ASN A 103 14.70 4.15 5.68
N ALA A 104 13.47 3.62 5.63
CA ALA A 104 12.95 2.96 4.44
C ALA A 104 12.76 3.90 3.24
N ILE A 105 12.62 5.21 3.47
CA ILE A 105 12.52 6.23 2.42
C ILE A 105 13.91 6.67 1.95
N GLU A 106 14.81 6.94 2.89
CA GLU A 106 16.11 7.58 2.63
C GLU A 106 17.18 6.58 2.14
N LEU A 107 17.14 5.36 2.66
CA LEU A 107 18.13 4.34 2.35
C LEU A 107 17.77 3.57 1.07
N PRO A 108 18.76 3.09 0.30
CA PRO A 108 18.52 2.29 -0.89
C PRO A 108 18.14 0.83 -0.57
N TRP A 109 18.14 0.45 0.70
CA TRP A 109 17.93 -0.93 1.14
C TRP A 109 16.44 -1.26 1.18
N SER A 110 16.08 -2.44 0.67
CA SER A 110 14.73 -2.97 0.78
C SER A 110 14.75 -4.31 1.52
N ASN A 111 13.71 -4.55 2.33
CA ASN A 111 13.50 -5.86 2.96
C ASN A 111 13.03 -6.93 1.96
N GLY A 112 12.87 -6.61 0.68
CA GLY A 112 12.32 -7.52 -0.33
C GLY A 112 13.10 -8.83 -0.47
N GLN A 113 14.44 -8.79 -0.36
CA GLN A 113 15.25 -10.01 -0.39
C GLN A 113 14.98 -10.90 0.84
N ALA A 114 14.94 -10.30 2.03
CA ALA A 114 14.65 -11.02 3.26
C ALA A 114 13.23 -11.61 3.25
N GLU A 115 12.24 -10.82 2.83
CA GLU A 115 10.85 -11.26 2.64
C GLU A 115 10.75 -12.38 1.62
N GLY A 116 11.50 -12.31 0.52
CA GLY A 116 11.58 -13.37 -0.49
C GLY A 116 12.09 -14.69 0.09
N GLN A 117 13.17 -14.64 0.88
CA GLN A 117 13.69 -15.84 1.55
C GLN A 117 12.71 -16.38 2.60
N ILE A 118 12.06 -15.51 3.38
CA ILE A 118 11.03 -15.91 4.34
C ILE A 118 9.84 -16.55 3.62
N ASN A 119 9.44 -16.04 2.46
CA ASN A 119 8.33 -16.61 1.69
C ASN A 119 8.71 -17.98 1.12
N ARG A 120 9.93 -18.13 0.59
CA ARG A 120 10.46 -19.44 0.14
C ARG A 120 10.50 -20.46 1.28
N LEU A 121 10.95 -20.04 2.46
CA LEU A 121 10.93 -20.85 3.69
C LEU A 121 9.51 -21.29 4.06
N LYS A 122 8.56 -20.34 4.10
CA LYS A 122 7.14 -20.61 4.43
C LYS A 122 6.51 -21.55 3.41
N MET A 123 6.79 -21.38 2.12
CA MET A 123 6.30 -22.25 1.06
C MET A 123 6.82 -23.69 1.24
N LEU A 124 8.12 -23.84 1.49
CA LEU A 124 8.73 -25.15 1.72
C LEU A 124 8.12 -25.86 2.92
N LYS A 125 7.95 -25.15 4.04
CA LYS A 125 7.30 -25.69 5.24
C LYS A 125 5.86 -26.14 4.97
N ARG A 126 5.09 -25.38 4.19
CA ARG A 126 3.71 -25.73 3.78
C ARG A 126 3.66 -26.96 2.87
N ALA A 127 4.54 -27.05 1.88
CA ALA A 127 4.65 -28.21 0.99
C ALA A 127 4.97 -29.51 1.74
N MET A 128 5.57 -29.39 2.92
CA MET A 128 5.97 -30.51 3.78
C MET A 128 5.02 -30.72 4.96
N TYR A 129 3.83 -30.12 4.92
CA TYR A 129 2.81 -30.23 5.98
C TYR A 129 3.34 -29.88 7.38
N GLY A 130 4.31 -28.96 7.46
CA GLY A 130 4.94 -28.57 8.72
C GLY A 130 5.92 -29.59 9.32
N ARG A 131 6.16 -30.73 8.68
CA ARG A 131 7.02 -31.81 9.17
C ARG A 131 8.52 -31.60 8.91
N ALA A 132 8.88 -30.50 8.25
CA ALA A 132 10.28 -30.16 7.98
C ALA A 132 10.96 -29.64 9.26
N GLY A 133 11.90 -30.42 9.80
CA GLY A 133 12.81 -29.97 10.84
C GLY A 133 13.90 -29.02 10.31
N PRO A 134 14.68 -28.36 11.20
CA PRO A 134 15.70 -27.38 10.81
C PRO A 134 16.72 -27.90 9.79
N GLU A 135 17.21 -29.13 9.97
CA GLU A 135 18.19 -29.74 9.05
C GLU A 135 17.60 -29.99 7.65
N MET A 136 16.36 -30.46 7.59
CA MET A 136 15.66 -30.71 6.32
C MET A 136 15.36 -29.40 5.58
N MET A 137 15.05 -28.34 6.32
CA MET A 137 14.88 -27.00 5.78
C MET A 137 16.20 -26.45 5.24
N ARG A 138 17.30 -26.60 6.00
CA ARG A 138 18.65 -26.19 5.60
C ARG A 138 19.08 -26.87 4.30
N ALA A 139 18.89 -28.19 4.21
CA ALA A 139 19.24 -28.99 3.04
C ALA A 139 18.52 -28.56 1.75
N ARG A 140 17.29 -28.03 1.87
CA ARG A 140 16.49 -27.58 0.72
C ARG A 140 16.62 -26.09 0.41
N MET A 141 17.05 -25.28 1.37
CA MET A 141 17.22 -23.84 1.18
C MET A 141 18.61 -23.45 0.69
N LEU A 142 19.65 -24.09 1.21
CA LEU A 142 21.02 -23.81 0.83
C LEU A 142 21.37 -24.47 -0.51
N PRO A 143 22.19 -23.83 -1.35
CA PRO A 143 22.79 -24.51 -2.49
C PRO A 143 23.54 -25.74 -1.98
N LEU A 144 23.38 -26.88 -2.64
CA LEU A 144 24.25 -28.02 -2.40
C LEU A 144 25.65 -27.60 -2.82
N ASN A 145 26.56 -27.46 -1.86
CA ASN A 145 27.97 -27.26 -2.15
C ASN A 145 28.49 -28.52 -2.84
N HIS A 146 28.40 -28.59 -4.17
CA HIS A 146 29.17 -29.54 -4.95
C HIS A 146 30.61 -29.06 -4.95
N ARG A 147 31.35 -29.41 -3.89
CA ARG A 147 32.82 -29.41 -3.97
C ARG A 147 33.19 -30.49 -4.99
N LYS A 148 33.84 -30.07 -6.08
CA LYS A 148 34.65 -30.97 -6.91
C LYS A 148 35.90 -31.38 -6.14
#